data_AF-A0A4Q3BMG1-F1
#
_entry.id   AF-A0A4Q3BMG1-F1
#
_cell.length_a   1.000
_cell.length_b   1.000
_cell.length_c   1.000
_cell.angle_alpha   90.00
_cell.angle_beta   90.00
_cell.angle_gamma   90.00
#
_symmetry.space_group_name_H-M   'P 1'
#
loop_
_entity.id
_entity.type
_entity.pdbx_description
1 polymer ?
#
loop_
_entity_poly.entity_id
_entity_poly.type
_entity_poly.pdbx_seq_one_letter_code
_entity_poly.pdbx_strand_id
1 'polypeptide(L)'
;MKKLFTRILLCMFLLMGVQHARADHMVGSDITWECMGKDTFKITVTAYRDCNGIPFPNTPISLKPSCGGATIVAGGDLSGGTDITPVCKKACTRCKSKACDYPTGVPYGIEQYFITAIVVLPTNCCKFAVSWGHCCRSAGITTGPTWNDYYIEGELNRCTTPCDNSPYFTNPPVALYCAGQCVTYNQGVNDDDVDGNGAADSLAYFLAEPMQSKSSTVNWASPFSYKEPLTYDGFPGHANDGEWNPPKKCQGFTLDVETGELRFKAMSGGEVTVLAIRVEEWRKDADGKPQKIGEIRRDLQILIVDCPDNRSPIISGINGGNQVTMDFCAGQSKCFTINSFDVDDKDSVTMTSNVNRTIPGATFDVESGKRFPKGVFCWTPSNADVRSYPYRFVVTGVDDACPVNGRTSRSFGIKVNPSPEASYSATIGNCGLVTFKAFPGKITAIS
;
A
#
# COMPACT_ATOMS: atom_id res chain seq x y z
N MET A 1 55.41 -40.10 7.39
CA MET A 1 54.22 -39.70 8.18
C MET A 1 53.91 -38.20 8.11
N LYS A 2 54.84 -37.27 8.42
CA LYS A 2 54.58 -35.81 8.35
C LYS A 2 54.03 -35.31 7.01
N LYS A 3 54.61 -35.73 5.88
CA LYS A 3 54.14 -35.32 4.53
C LYS A 3 52.74 -35.84 4.13
N LEU A 4 52.29 -36.95 4.74
CA LEU A 4 50.95 -37.51 4.50
C LEU A 4 49.91 -36.74 5.32
N PHE A 5 50.25 -36.39 6.56
CA PHE A 5 49.41 -35.58 7.44
C PHE A 5 49.15 -34.18 6.86
N THR A 6 50.19 -33.53 6.29
CA THR A 6 50.05 -32.23 5.64
C THR A 6 49.16 -32.27 4.39
N ARG A 7 49.21 -33.37 3.61
CA ARG A 7 48.36 -33.54 2.43
C ARG A 7 46.90 -33.81 2.80
N ILE A 8 46.66 -34.56 3.88
CA ILE A 8 45.31 -34.80 4.41
C ILE A 8 44.72 -33.50 4.97
N LEU A 9 45.50 -32.69 5.69
CA LEU A 9 45.04 -31.38 6.17
C LEU A 9 44.68 -30.43 5.02
N LEU A 10 45.47 -30.41 3.95
CA LEU A 10 45.22 -29.57 2.78
C LEU A 10 43.95 -30.01 2.02
N CYS A 11 43.72 -31.33 1.89
CA CYS A 11 42.47 -31.87 1.33
C CYS A 11 41.25 -31.58 2.22
N MET A 12 41.37 -31.65 3.55
CA MET A 12 40.29 -31.25 4.48
C MET A 12 39.97 -29.76 4.38
N PHE A 13 40.96 -28.89 4.16
CA PHE A 13 40.76 -27.45 3.98
C PHE A 13 40.13 -27.12 2.62
N LEU A 14 40.41 -27.90 1.57
CA LEU A 14 39.78 -27.79 0.24
C LEU A 14 38.36 -28.41 0.19
N LEU A 15 38.02 -29.30 1.13
CA LEU A 15 36.69 -29.88 1.32
C LEU A 15 35.76 -29.03 2.21
N MET A 16 36.29 -27.98 2.85
CA MET A 16 35.45 -26.91 3.41
C MET A 16 34.89 -26.13 2.22
N GLY A 17 33.74 -26.59 1.71
CA GLY A 17 33.06 -26.03 0.57
C GLY A 17 32.91 -24.50 0.69
N VAL A 18 32.98 -23.83 -0.45
CA VAL A 18 32.75 -22.39 -0.56
C VAL A 18 31.36 -22.09 -0.01
N GLN A 19 31.27 -21.61 1.23
CA GLN A 19 30.02 -21.06 1.74
C GLN A 19 29.83 -19.72 1.01
N HIS A 20 28.85 -19.66 0.10
CA HIS A 20 28.40 -18.37 -0.41
C HIS A 20 27.89 -17.55 0.78
N ALA A 21 28.56 -16.44 1.06
CA ALA A 21 28.06 -15.45 2.01
C ALA A 21 26.73 -14.92 1.47
N ARG A 22 25.61 -15.40 2.03
CA ARG A 22 24.26 -14.91 1.76
C ARG A 22 24.02 -13.67 2.62
N ALA A 23 24.52 -12.53 2.15
CA ALA A 23 24.40 -11.29 2.90
C ALA A 23 23.48 -10.31 2.16
N ASP A 24 22.18 -10.54 2.13
CA ASP A 24 21.25 -9.50 1.68
C ASP A 24 20.21 -9.16 2.75
N HIS A 25 19.60 -7.98 2.61
CA HIS A 25 18.76 -7.33 3.60
C HIS A 25 17.53 -6.75 2.93
N MET A 26 16.73 -7.64 2.33
CA MET A 26 15.42 -7.27 1.80
C MET A 26 14.51 -6.82 2.93
N VAL A 27 13.99 -5.61 2.80
CA VAL A 27 13.03 -5.04 3.76
C VAL A 27 11.64 -4.87 3.13
N GLY A 28 11.49 -5.21 1.85
CA GLY A 28 10.18 -5.31 1.22
C GLY A 28 10.23 -5.28 -0.30
N SER A 29 9.06 -5.42 -0.92
CA SER A 29 8.83 -5.18 -2.32
C SER A 29 7.34 -5.10 -2.66
N ASP A 30 7.07 -4.52 -3.82
CA ASP A 30 5.76 -4.45 -4.48
C ASP A 30 5.89 -5.02 -5.90
N ILE A 31 4.82 -5.66 -6.41
CA ILE A 31 4.70 -6.04 -7.84
C ILE A 31 3.53 -5.28 -8.45
N THR A 32 3.77 -4.64 -9.59
CA THR A 32 2.73 -4.03 -10.44
C THR A 32 2.95 -4.37 -11.92
N TRP A 33 1.92 -4.21 -12.74
CA TRP A 33 1.98 -4.34 -14.18
C TRP A 33 1.15 -3.29 -14.91
N GLU A 34 1.59 -2.93 -16.11
CA GLU A 34 0.88 -2.09 -17.06
C GLU A 34 0.64 -2.90 -18.34
N CYS A 35 -0.61 -2.94 -18.81
CA CYS A 35 -0.92 -3.58 -20.08
C CYS A 35 -0.53 -2.68 -21.25
N MET A 36 0.36 -3.18 -22.10
CA MET A 36 0.81 -2.47 -23.31
C MET A 36 -0.02 -2.85 -24.56
N GLY A 37 -0.99 -3.75 -24.38
CA GLY A 37 -1.90 -4.24 -25.41
C GLY A 37 -1.70 -5.73 -25.74
N LYS A 38 -2.82 -6.39 -26.06
CA LYS A 38 -2.90 -7.82 -26.43
C LYS A 38 -2.29 -8.75 -25.40
N ASP A 39 -1.06 -9.18 -25.63
CA ASP A 39 -0.31 -10.17 -24.87
C ASP A 39 0.94 -9.58 -24.21
N THR A 40 1.16 -8.27 -24.36
CA THR A 40 2.37 -7.60 -23.90
C THR A 40 2.10 -6.78 -22.65
N PHE A 41 2.90 -7.02 -21.60
CA PHE A 41 2.79 -6.37 -20.31
C PHE A 41 4.15 -5.84 -19.87
N LYS A 42 4.15 -4.68 -19.24
CA LYS A 42 5.32 -4.14 -18.53
C LYS A 42 5.16 -4.43 -17.05
N ILE A 43 6.00 -5.32 -16.53
CA ILE A 43 6.02 -5.69 -15.12
C ILE A 43 7.05 -4.82 -14.40
N THR A 44 6.68 -4.30 -13.23
CA THR A 44 7.58 -3.54 -12.36
C THR A 44 7.61 -4.17 -10.98
N VAL A 45 8.81 -4.55 -10.53
CA VAL A 45 9.06 -4.85 -9.12
C VAL A 45 9.68 -3.61 -8.49
N THR A 46 9.03 -3.08 -7.45
CA THR A 46 9.64 -2.06 -6.59
C THR A 46 10.26 -2.76 -5.40
N ALA A 47 11.58 -2.80 -5.31
CA ALA A 47 12.30 -3.49 -4.24
C ALA A 47 12.82 -2.49 -3.19
N TYR A 48 12.71 -2.84 -1.92
CA TYR A 48 13.18 -2.06 -0.79
C TYR A 48 14.27 -2.82 -0.04
N ARG A 49 15.43 -2.19 0.15
CA ARG A 49 16.60 -2.81 0.78
C ARG A 49 17.16 -1.98 1.93
N ASP A 50 17.63 -2.65 2.97
CA ASP A 50 18.41 -2.02 4.03
C ASP A 50 19.81 -1.62 3.52
N CYS A 51 20.14 -0.34 3.66
CA CYS A 51 21.43 0.23 3.28
C CYS A 51 22.60 -0.31 4.10
N ASN A 52 22.36 -0.99 5.21
CA ASN A 52 23.39 -1.69 5.97
C ASN A 52 23.95 -2.92 5.23
N GLY A 53 23.22 -3.49 4.28
CA GLY A 53 23.60 -4.69 3.53
C GLY A 53 24.62 -4.49 2.39
N ILE A 54 24.70 -5.48 1.49
CA ILE A 54 25.55 -5.50 0.28
C ILE A 54 24.83 -4.87 -0.93
N PRO A 55 25.53 -4.34 -1.94
CA PRO A 55 24.90 -3.75 -3.13
C PRO A 55 23.77 -4.60 -3.72
N PHE A 56 22.67 -3.96 -4.13
CA PHE A 56 21.48 -4.64 -4.64
C PHE A 56 21.76 -5.30 -6.00
N PRO A 57 21.67 -6.63 -6.13
CA PRO A 57 21.88 -7.30 -7.40
C PRO A 57 20.62 -7.22 -8.27
N ASN A 58 20.80 -7.13 -9.59
CA ASN A 58 19.68 -7.27 -10.52
C ASN A 58 19.27 -8.74 -10.62
N THR A 59 18.01 -9.05 -10.36
CA THR A 59 17.45 -10.41 -10.46
C THR A 59 16.22 -10.45 -11.35
N PRO A 60 16.03 -11.53 -12.12
CA PRO A 60 14.94 -11.61 -13.08
C PRO A 60 13.57 -11.76 -12.41
N ILE A 61 12.54 -11.32 -13.13
CA ILE A 61 11.13 -11.51 -12.77
C ILE A 61 10.67 -12.83 -13.39
N SER A 62 9.94 -13.65 -12.63
CA SER A 62 9.41 -14.93 -13.08
C SER A 62 7.91 -14.87 -13.29
N LEU A 63 7.41 -15.46 -14.37
CA LEU A 63 5.98 -15.59 -14.63
C LEU A 63 5.64 -17.05 -14.90
N LYS A 64 4.82 -17.64 -14.02
CA LYS A 64 4.38 -19.03 -14.13
C LYS A 64 2.93 -19.10 -14.62
N PRO A 65 2.66 -19.68 -15.80
CA PRO A 65 1.27 -19.92 -16.24
C PRO A 65 0.55 -20.90 -15.30
N SER A 66 -0.69 -20.57 -14.93
CA SER A 66 -1.51 -21.41 -14.04
C SER A 66 -2.01 -22.70 -14.72
N CYS A 67 -2.17 -22.68 -16.04
CA CYS A 67 -2.57 -23.81 -16.87
C CYS A 67 -1.44 -24.85 -17.10
N GLY A 68 -0.29 -24.68 -16.46
CA GLY A 68 0.91 -25.47 -16.73
C GLY A 68 1.77 -24.89 -17.87
N GLY A 69 3.00 -25.39 -18.01
CA GLY A 69 3.97 -24.90 -19.00
C GLY A 69 5.28 -24.39 -18.38
N ALA A 70 6.18 -23.91 -19.25
CA ALA A 70 7.46 -23.35 -18.81
C ALA A 70 7.28 -22.02 -18.08
N THR A 71 8.14 -21.75 -17.10
CA THR A 71 8.23 -20.44 -16.46
C THR A 71 8.91 -19.46 -17.42
N ILE A 72 8.32 -18.28 -17.60
CA ILE A 72 8.96 -17.18 -18.32
C ILE A 72 9.87 -16.48 -17.32
N VAL A 73 11.14 -16.31 -17.68
CA VAL A 73 12.13 -15.59 -16.87
C VAL A 73 12.54 -14.36 -17.65
N ALA A 74 12.17 -13.19 -17.14
CA ALA A 74 12.41 -11.91 -17.79
C ALA A 74 13.53 -11.16 -17.06
N GLY A 75 14.62 -10.88 -17.77
CA GLY A 75 15.64 -9.96 -17.28
C GLY A 75 15.06 -8.54 -17.24
N GLY A 76 15.13 -7.90 -16.07
CA GLY A 76 14.60 -6.54 -15.90
C GLY A 76 15.69 -5.48 -15.94
N ASP A 77 15.34 -4.28 -16.38
CA ASP A 77 16.17 -3.09 -16.24
C ASP A 77 16.10 -2.59 -14.80
N LEU A 78 17.26 -2.50 -14.15
CA LEU A 78 17.40 -2.02 -12.77
C LEU A 78 17.64 -0.51 -12.75
N SER A 79 16.85 0.22 -11.97
CA SER A 79 17.04 1.66 -11.74
C SER A 79 18.24 1.96 -10.84
N GLY A 80 18.65 3.23 -10.80
CA GLY A 80 19.45 3.74 -9.69
C GLY A 80 18.67 3.67 -8.38
N GLY A 81 19.35 3.30 -7.29
CA GLY A 81 18.76 3.28 -5.95
C GLY A 81 18.47 4.69 -5.43
N THR A 82 17.34 4.85 -4.72
CA THR A 82 16.97 6.12 -4.07
C THR A 82 16.76 5.92 -2.58
N ASP A 83 17.38 6.76 -1.75
CA ASP A 83 17.16 6.77 -0.29
C ASP A 83 15.75 7.31 0.03
N ILE A 84 14.91 6.44 0.60
CA ILE A 84 13.52 6.74 0.99
C ILE A 84 13.32 6.62 2.51
N THR A 85 14.41 6.68 3.28
CA THR A 85 14.35 6.52 4.74
C THR A 85 13.37 7.56 5.35
N PRO A 86 12.37 7.14 6.16
CA PRO A 86 11.28 8.00 6.60
C PRO A 86 11.70 8.89 7.78
N VAL A 87 12.67 9.76 7.55
CA VAL A 87 13.29 10.63 8.55
C VAL A 87 13.35 12.06 8.06
N CYS A 88 13.48 13.01 8.97
CA CYS A 88 13.49 14.41 8.57
C CYS A 88 14.72 14.73 7.69
N LYS A 89 14.61 15.68 6.76
CA LYS A 89 15.68 15.96 5.76
C LYS A 89 17.05 16.27 6.35
N LYS A 90 17.10 16.78 7.59
CA LYS A 90 18.32 17.12 8.33
C LYS A 90 18.93 15.91 9.04
N ALA A 91 18.17 14.83 9.20
CA ALA A 91 18.68 13.58 9.75
C ALA A 91 19.63 12.92 8.76
N CYS A 92 20.68 12.31 9.30
CA CYS A 92 21.55 11.43 8.56
C CYS A 92 20.86 10.07 8.38
N THR A 93 21.22 9.31 7.34
CA THR A 93 20.72 7.94 7.07
C THR A 93 21.89 6.99 6.82
N ARG A 94 21.67 5.68 7.00
CA ARG A 94 22.68 4.65 6.67
C ARG A 94 22.95 4.51 5.17
N CYS A 95 22.07 5.01 4.31
CA CYS A 95 22.31 5.07 2.87
C CYS A 95 23.35 6.12 2.50
N LYS A 96 23.48 7.18 3.30
CA LYS A 96 24.49 8.23 3.10
C LYS A 96 25.81 7.94 3.81
N SER A 97 25.77 7.40 5.02
CA SER A 97 26.99 7.12 5.81
C SER A 97 26.82 5.93 6.74
N LYS A 98 27.84 5.06 6.77
CA LYS A 98 27.94 3.97 7.76
C LYS A 98 28.33 4.46 9.17
N ALA A 99 28.68 5.73 9.35
CA ALA A 99 28.93 6.33 10.67
C ALA A 99 27.69 7.03 11.24
N CYS A 100 26.54 6.85 10.59
CA CYS A 100 25.31 7.51 10.99
C CYS A 100 24.78 6.91 12.30
N ASP A 101 25.00 7.60 13.42
CA ASP A 101 24.39 7.23 14.70
C ASP A 101 23.01 7.85 14.82
N TYR A 102 22.07 7.08 15.36
CA TYR A 102 20.68 7.46 15.48
C TYR A 102 20.26 7.49 16.95
N PRO A 103 19.68 8.61 17.45
CA PRO A 103 19.30 8.76 18.85
C PRO A 103 18.32 7.70 19.37
N THR A 104 17.48 7.14 18.49
CA THR A 104 16.51 6.08 18.84
C THR A 104 17.12 4.68 18.86
N GLY A 105 18.45 4.56 18.75
CA GLY A 105 19.20 3.30 18.92
C GLY A 105 19.25 2.39 17.70
N VAL A 106 18.46 2.64 16.65
CA VAL A 106 18.48 1.84 15.42
C VAL A 106 18.91 2.69 14.24
N PRO A 107 20.19 2.62 13.83
CA PRO A 107 20.64 3.40 12.72
C PRO A 107 20.26 2.68 11.43
N TYR A 108 19.26 3.21 10.73
CA TYR A 108 18.60 2.56 9.62
C TYR A 108 18.69 3.37 8.33
N GLY A 109 18.48 2.70 7.20
CA GLY A 109 18.42 3.34 5.89
C GLY A 109 17.72 2.43 4.91
N ILE A 110 16.80 2.97 4.12
CA ILE A 110 16.06 2.22 3.10
C ILE A 110 16.36 2.80 1.74
N GLU A 111 16.85 1.95 0.84
CA GLU A 111 16.93 2.25 -0.58
C GLU A 111 15.77 1.60 -1.33
N GLN A 112 15.22 2.33 -2.29
CA GLN A 112 14.23 1.87 -3.25
C GLN A 112 14.88 1.67 -4.62
N TYR A 113 14.58 0.53 -5.25
CA TYR A 113 14.97 0.19 -6.62
C TYR A 113 13.73 -0.21 -7.42
N PHE A 114 13.77 0.03 -8.73
CA PHE A 114 12.79 -0.49 -9.67
C PHE A 114 13.45 -1.48 -10.61
N ILE A 115 12.85 -2.67 -10.76
CA ILE A 115 13.21 -3.66 -11.78
C ILE A 115 12.04 -3.72 -12.76
N THR A 116 12.27 -3.34 -14.01
CA THR A 116 11.22 -3.28 -15.04
C THR A 116 11.48 -4.28 -16.15
N ALA A 117 10.50 -5.09 -16.53
CA ALA A 117 10.62 -6.01 -17.65
C ALA A 117 9.38 -5.95 -18.56
N ILE A 118 9.58 -5.97 -19.87
CA ILE A 118 8.51 -6.15 -20.85
C ILE A 118 8.43 -7.64 -21.18
N VAL A 119 7.24 -8.21 -21.04
CA VAL A 119 6.99 -9.64 -21.27
C VAL A 119 5.86 -9.83 -22.27
N VAL A 120 6.01 -10.83 -23.13
CA VAL A 120 4.96 -11.30 -24.04
C VAL A 120 4.43 -12.63 -23.51
N LEU A 121 3.15 -12.66 -23.15
CA LEU A 121 2.51 -13.79 -22.51
C LEU A 121 1.88 -14.74 -23.53
N PRO A 122 2.02 -16.06 -23.38
CA PRO A 122 1.49 -17.01 -24.33
C PRO A 122 -0.05 -17.04 -24.33
N THR A 123 -0.63 -17.22 -25.51
CA THR A 123 -2.08 -17.10 -25.74
C THR A 123 -2.90 -18.30 -25.27
N ASN A 124 -2.27 -19.39 -24.84
CA ASN A 124 -2.93 -20.61 -24.35
C ASN A 124 -3.26 -20.58 -22.85
N CYS A 125 -2.86 -19.54 -22.12
CA CYS A 125 -3.12 -19.37 -20.71
C CYS A 125 -3.69 -17.98 -20.43
N CYS A 126 -4.57 -17.84 -19.44
CA CYS A 126 -5.07 -16.52 -19.03
C CYS A 126 -4.38 -15.99 -17.78
N LYS A 127 -4.15 -16.86 -16.79
CA LYS A 127 -3.62 -16.45 -15.49
C LYS A 127 -2.15 -16.80 -15.35
N PHE A 128 -1.39 -15.87 -14.78
CA PHE A 128 0.03 -15.98 -14.55
C PHE A 128 0.34 -15.55 -13.11
N ALA A 129 1.05 -16.40 -12.39
CA ALA A 129 1.68 -16.02 -11.14
C ALA A 129 2.95 -15.22 -11.49
N VAL A 130 2.92 -13.92 -11.24
CA VAL A 130 4.06 -13.02 -11.41
C VAL A 130 4.80 -12.98 -10.10
N SER A 131 6.05 -13.45 -10.08
CA SER A 131 6.81 -13.56 -8.85
C SER A 131 8.22 -13.03 -8.96
N TRP A 132 8.71 -12.59 -7.81
CA TRP A 132 10.06 -12.13 -7.63
C TRP A 132 10.56 -12.59 -6.26
N GLY A 133 11.83 -12.91 -6.19
CA GLY A 133 12.43 -13.43 -4.98
C GLY A 133 13.90 -13.11 -4.90
N HIS A 134 14.39 -13.08 -3.68
CA HIS A 134 15.78 -12.85 -3.37
C HIS A 134 16.16 -13.58 -2.08
N CYS A 135 17.45 -13.78 -1.84
CA CYS A 135 17.94 -14.15 -0.52
C CYS A 135 18.69 -12.95 0.05
N CYS A 136 18.36 -12.37 1.19
CA CYS A 136 17.48 -12.79 2.27
C CYS A 136 16.75 -11.58 2.85
N ARG A 137 15.77 -11.85 3.72
CA ARG A 137 15.23 -10.84 4.64
C ARG A 137 16.31 -10.33 5.58
N SER A 138 16.13 -9.11 6.08
CA SER A 138 17.09 -8.46 6.99
C SER A 138 17.37 -9.28 8.25
N ALA A 139 18.63 -9.25 8.66
CA ALA A 139 19.11 -9.87 9.90
C ALA A 139 18.45 -9.27 11.17
N GLY A 140 18.00 -8.02 11.10
CA GLY A 140 17.49 -7.27 12.24
C GLY A 140 16.07 -7.64 12.67
N ILE A 141 15.39 -8.54 11.95
CA ILE A 141 14.03 -8.96 12.28
C ILE A 141 14.01 -9.72 13.62
N THR A 142 13.19 -9.28 14.56
CA THR A 142 13.11 -9.83 15.92
C THR A 142 11.94 -10.78 16.12
N THR A 143 10.95 -10.76 15.23
CA THR A 143 9.71 -11.57 15.34
C THR A 143 9.79 -12.93 14.67
N GLY A 144 10.97 -13.32 14.16
CA GLY A 144 11.23 -14.65 13.63
C GLY A 144 11.94 -14.68 12.28
N PRO A 145 11.45 -13.98 11.23
CA PRO A 145 11.87 -14.29 9.86
C PRO A 145 13.20 -13.65 9.43
N THR A 146 14.16 -13.62 10.35
CA THR A 146 15.53 -13.19 10.13
C THR A 146 16.26 -14.17 9.21
N TRP A 147 16.96 -13.67 8.20
CA TRP A 147 17.70 -14.45 7.19
C TRP A 147 16.88 -15.44 6.34
N ASN A 148 15.56 -15.51 6.53
CA ASN A 148 14.68 -16.26 5.66
C ASN A 148 14.81 -15.78 4.21
N ASP A 149 14.60 -16.69 3.26
CA ASP A 149 14.49 -16.29 1.85
C ASP A 149 13.29 -15.33 1.67
N TYR A 150 13.36 -14.50 0.64
CA TYR A 150 12.35 -13.49 0.33
C TYR A 150 11.61 -13.88 -0.95
N TYR A 151 10.29 -13.90 -0.88
CA TYR A 151 9.43 -14.20 -2.04
C TYR A 151 8.15 -13.36 -2.01
N ILE A 152 7.79 -12.84 -3.18
CA ILE A 152 6.52 -12.16 -3.43
C ILE A 152 5.92 -12.66 -4.74
N GLU A 153 4.60 -12.74 -4.79
CA GLU A 153 3.83 -13.19 -5.95
C GLU A 153 2.52 -12.39 -6.04
N GLY A 154 2.11 -12.07 -7.25
CA GLY A 154 0.77 -11.58 -7.61
C GLY A 154 0.16 -12.44 -8.71
N GLU A 155 -1.16 -12.28 -8.94
CA GLU A 155 -1.90 -12.96 -10.01
C GLU A 155 -2.29 -11.95 -11.09
N LEU A 156 -1.74 -12.13 -12.29
CA LEU A 156 -2.08 -11.37 -13.49
C LEU A 156 -3.03 -12.20 -14.37
N ASN A 157 -4.12 -11.59 -14.84
CA ASN A 157 -5.02 -12.20 -15.82
C ASN A 157 -4.98 -11.46 -17.17
N ARG A 158 -4.29 -12.03 -18.16
CA ARG A 158 -4.14 -11.40 -19.47
C ARG A 158 -5.41 -11.44 -20.34
N CYS A 159 -6.42 -12.20 -19.91
CA CYS A 159 -7.67 -12.37 -20.67
C CYS A 159 -8.75 -11.38 -20.22
N THR A 160 -8.47 -10.55 -19.22
CA THR A 160 -9.36 -9.46 -18.81
C THR A 160 -9.53 -8.47 -19.97
N THR A 161 -10.77 -8.01 -20.21
CA THR A 161 -11.12 -7.03 -21.25
C THR A 161 -12.05 -5.97 -20.66
N PRO A 162 -11.79 -4.65 -20.83
CA PRO A 162 -10.59 -4.04 -21.40
C PRO A 162 -9.30 -4.49 -20.69
N CYS A 163 -8.16 -4.28 -21.34
CA CYS A 163 -6.90 -4.78 -20.79
C CYS A 163 -6.63 -4.19 -19.41
N ASP A 164 -5.98 -4.98 -18.57
CA ASP A 164 -5.87 -4.77 -17.13
C ASP A 164 -4.49 -4.29 -16.74
N ASN A 165 -4.41 -3.13 -16.09
CA ASN A 165 -3.27 -2.70 -15.32
C ASN A 165 -3.47 -3.17 -13.89
N SER A 166 -2.41 -3.47 -13.15
CA SER A 166 -2.59 -3.75 -11.74
C SER A 166 -2.94 -2.46 -10.98
N PRO A 167 -3.55 -2.57 -9.79
CA PRO A 167 -3.51 -1.49 -8.83
C PRO A 167 -2.06 -1.08 -8.54
N TYR A 168 -1.84 0.16 -8.13
CA TYR A 168 -0.51 0.68 -7.83
C TYR A 168 -0.50 1.49 -6.54
N PHE A 169 0.70 1.63 -5.96
CA PHE A 169 0.88 2.36 -4.71
C PHE A 169 1.28 3.81 -4.96
N THR A 170 0.58 4.75 -4.33
CA THR A 170 0.83 6.19 -4.47
C THR A 170 1.91 6.71 -3.53
N ASN A 171 2.33 5.92 -2.55
CA ASN A 171 3.42 6.23 -1.62
C ASN A 171 4.34 5.02 -1.38
N PRO A 172 5.64 5.27 -1.10
CA PRO A 172 6.51 4.25 -0.52
C PRO A 172 5.95 3.75 0.82
N PRO A 173 6.26 2.50 1.21
CA PRO A 173 5.83 1.95 2.48
C PRO A 173 6.46 2.72 3.64
N VAL A 174 5.67 2.96 4.69
CA VAL A 174 6.18 3.50 5.95
C VAL A 174 6.69 2.33 6.80
N ALA A 175 7.99 2.35 7.07
CA ALA A 175 8.71 1.25 7.72
C ALA A 175 9.09 1.54 9.19
N LEU A 176 8.68 2.67 9.76
CA LEU A 176 9.08 3.07 11.12
C LEU A 176 7.89 3.68 11.86
N TYR A 177 7.58 3.13 13.05
CA TYR A 177 6.53 3.65 13.94
C TYR A 177 7.01 3.69 15.39
N CYS A 178 6.34 4.52 16.18
CA CYS A 178 6.68 4.71 17.59
C CYS A 178 5.90 3.75 18.51
N ALA A 179 6.57 3.17 19.49
CA ALA A 179 5.94 2.39 20.55
C ALA A 179 5.00 3.27 21.40
N GLY A 180 3.93 2.67 21.90
CA GLY A 180 2.95 3.31 22.79
C GLY A 180 1.94 4.24 22.08
N GLN A 181 2.00 4.36 20.74
CA GLN A 181 1.18 5.31 19.98
C GLN A 181 0.20 4.64 19.03
N CYS A 182 -0.96 5.26 18.83
CA CYS A 182 -1.94 4.82 17.85
C CYS A 182 -1.42 5.08 16.44
N VAL A 183 -1.27 4.02 15.65
CA VAL A 183 -0.89 4.09 14.24
C VAL A 183 -2.13 3.94 13.38
N THR A 184 -2.33 4.88 12.46
CA THR A 184 -3.27 4.75 11.34
C THR A 184 -2.50 4.96 10.04
N TYR A 185 -2.41 3.90 9.25
CA TYR A 185 -1.60 3.87 8.03
C TYR A 185 -2.41 3.34 6.85
N ASN A 186 -2.40 4.06 5.73
CA ASN A 186 -2.98 3.59 4.49
C ASN A 186 -1.89 3.36 3.45
N GLN A 187 -1.98 2.24 2.74
CA GLN A 187 -0.99 1.86 1.71
C GLN A 187 -1.01 2.75 0.47
N GLY A 188 -2.05 3.60 0.32
CA GLY A 188 -2.22 4.51 -0.80
C GLY A 188 -2.41 3.78 -2.12
N VAL A 189 -3.09 2.64 -2.11
CA VAL A 189 -3.37 1.87 -3.34
C VAL A 189 -4.43 2.61 -4.15
N ASN A 190 -4.21 2.70 -5.44
CA ASN A 190 -5.14 3.24 -6.40
C ASN A 190 -5.25 2.31 -7.62
N ASP A 191 -6.38 2.41 -8.30
CA ASP A 191 -6.69 1.71 -9.53
C ASP A 191 -7.43 2.69 -10.45
N ASP A 192 -6.94 2.82 -11.68
CA ASP A 192 -7.48 3.74 -12.68
C ASP A 192 -8.30 3.00 -13.76
N ASP A 193 -8.38 1.68 -13.69
CA ASP A 193 -9.04 0.88 -14.71
C ASP A 193 -10.57 0.91 -14.60
N VAL A 194 -11.19 0.72 -15.76
CA VAL A 194 -12.64 0.66 -15.95
C VAL A 194 -13.01 -0.50 -16.86
N ASP A 195 -14.18 -1.07 -16.59
CA ASP A 195 -14.78 -2.07 -17.45
C ASP A 195 -15.25 -1.47 -18.80
N GLY A 196 -15.77 -2.32 -19.68
CA GLY A 196 -16.27 -1.89 -21.00
C GLY A 196 -17.49 -0.96 -20.94
N ASN A 197 -18.14 -0.84 -19.78
CA ASN A 197 -19.27 0.06 -19.53
C ASN A 197 -18.85 1.34 -18.80
N GLY A 198 -17.55 1.52 -18.51
CA GLY A 198 -17.01 2.66 -17.78
C GLY A 198 -17.14 2.55 -16.26
N ALA A 199 -17.52 1.40 -15.71
CA ALA A 199 -17.49 1.18 -14.26
C ALA A 199 -16.07 0.82 -13.83
N ALA A 200 -15.50 1.60 -12.91
CA ALA A 200 -14.16 1.32 -12.39
C ALA A 200 -14.09 0.01 -11.60
N ASP A 201 -12.88 -0.47 -11.37
CA ASP A 201 -12.65 -1.63 -10.53
C ASP A 201 -12.75 -1.32 -9.03
N SER A 202 -12.93 -2.38 -8.26
CA SER A 202 -13.01 -2.32 -6.80
C SER A 202 -11.90 -3.13 -6.17
N LEU A 203 -11.36 -2.63 -5.06
CA LEU A 203 -10.22 -3.22 -4.37
C LEU A 203 -10.65 -3.79 -3.01
N ALA A 204 -10.11 -4.96 -2.66
CA ALA A 204 -10.27 -5.57 -1.36
C ALA A 204 -8.91 -5.91 -0.73
N TYR A 205 -8.75 -5.62 0.56
CA TYR A 205 -7.46 -5.67 1.25
C TYR A 205 -7.42 -6.77 2.31
N PHE A 206 -6.35 -7.56 2.32
CA PHE A 206 -6.20 -8.68 3.26
C PHE A 206 -4.78 -8.78 3.80
N LEU A 207 -4.64 -9.11 5.08
CA LEU A 207 -3.38 -9.60 5.62
C LEU A 207 -3.03 -10.94 4.96
N ALA A 208 -1.77 -11.10 4.59
CA ALA A 208 -1.25 -12.29 3.93
C ALA A 208 0.04 -12.77 4.62
N GLU A 209 0.32 -14.08 4.53
CA GLU A 209 1.52 -14.70 5.09
C GLU A 209 2.78 -14.35 4.31
N PRO A 210 3.77 -13.62 4.85
CA PRO A 210 5.05 -13.37 4.17
C PRO A 210 5.68 -14.70 3.70
N MET A 211 6.25 -14.71 2.49
CA MET A 211 6.68 -15.94 1.83
C MET A 211 8.20 -16.02 1.70
N GLN A 212 8.71 -17.25 1.64
CA GLN A 212 10.11 -17.59 1.32
C GLN A 212 10.26 -18.21 -0.07
N SER A 213 9.21 -18.87 -0.54
CA SER A 213 9.10 -19.44 -1.87
C SER A 213 7.64 -19.55 -2.25
N LYS A 214 7.34 -20.05 -3.45
CA LYS A 214 5.97 -20.35 -3.87
C LYS A 214 5.21 -21.29 -2.91
N SER A 215 5.92 -22.19 -2.22
CA SER A 215 5.30 -23.24 -1.40
C SER A 215 5.63 -23.15 0.09
N SER A 216 6.29 -22.08 0.55
CA SER A 216 6.66 -21.92 1.96
C SER A 216 6.49 -20.49 2.45
N THR A 217 5.85 -20.36 3.60
CA THR A 217 5.75 -19.12 4.37
C THR A 217 7.02 -18.89 5.18
N VAL A 218 7.20 -17.69 5.71
CA VAL A 218 8.31 -17.38 6.63
C VAL A 218 8.18 -18.10 7.98
N ASN A 219 9.29 -18.19 8.71
CA ASN A 219 9.31 -18.75 10.06
C ASN A 219 9.05 -17.64 11.08
N TRP A 220 8.00 -17.80 11.89
CA TRP A 220 7.69 -16.90 13.00
C TRP A 220 8.26 -17.41 14.32
N ALA A 221 8.73 -16.50 15.17
CA ALA A 221 9.04 -16.82 16.56
C ALA A 221 7.74 -16.82 17.38
N SER A 222 7.52 -17.83 18.23
CA SER A 222 6.34 -17.86 19.08
C SER A 222 6.32 -16.65 20.02
N PRO A 223 5.17 -15.95 20.20
CA PRO A 223 3.83 -16.29 19.71
C PRO A 223 3.40 -15.54 18.43
N PHE A 224 4.32 -14.91 17.71
CA PHE A 224 4.01 -14.10 16.53
C PHE A 224 3.46 -14.92 15.35
N SER A 225 2.70 -14.24 14.49
CA SER A 225 2.20 -14.76 13.21
C SER A 225 1.91 -13.60 12.27
N TYR A 226 1.58 -13.84 10.99
CA TYR A 226 1.17 -12.74 10.10
C TYR A 226 -0.09 -11.99 10.53
N LYS A 227 -0.93 -12.60 11.37
CA LYS A 227 -2.13 -11.95 11.95
C LYS A 227 -1.81 -11.16 13.20
N GLU A 228 -0.77 -11.56 13.91
CA GLU A 228 -0.27 -10.91 15.12
C GLU A 228 1.24 -10.69 14.95
N PRO A 229 1.65 -9.81 14.01
CA PRO A 229 3.04 -9.74 13.56
C PRO A 229 3.93 -9.03 14.57
N LEU A 230 3.36 -8.34 15.54
CA LEU A 230 4.08 -7.55 16.52
C LEU A 230 3.37 -7.55 17.87
N THR A 231 4.05 -7.11 18.92
CA THR A 231 3.46 -6.88 20.24
C THR A 231 2.62 -5.60 20.22
N TYR A 232 1.29 -5.72 20.21
CA TYR A 232 0.34 -4.59 20.22
C TYR A 232 -0.53 -4.52 21.48
N ASP A 233 -1.27 -3.43 21.67
CA ASP A 233 -2.24 -3.25 22.75
C ASP A 233 -3.41 -4.25 22.59
N GLY A 234 -3.36 -5.33 23.36
CA GLY A 234 -4.24 -6.51 23.21
C GLY A 234 -3.52 -7.80 22.78
N PHE A 235 -2.19 -7.80 22.65
CA PHE A 235 -1.43 -8.99 22.29
C PHE A 235 -1.12 -9.90 23.50
N PRO A 236 -1.07 -11.23 23.33
CA PRO A 236 -1.63 -12.00 22.21
C PRO A 236 -3.13 -12.27 22.40
N GLY A 237 -3.85 -12.53 21.32
CA GLY A 237 -5.19 -13.14 21.36
C GLY A 237 -6.38 -12.19 21.46
N HIS A 238 -6.21 -10.86 21.42
CA HIS A 238 -7.34 -9.97 21.16
C HIS A 238 -7.73 -9.97 19.69
N ALA A 239 -9.05 -10.04 19.45
CA ALA A 239 -9.63 -9.95 18.13
C ALA A 239 -9.40 -8.56 17.51
N ASN A 240 -9.47 -8.54 16.18
CA ASN A 240 -9.34 -7.36 15.32
C ASN A 240 -10.53 -6.38 15.46
N ASP A 241 -11.12 -6.27 16.65
CA ASP A 241 -12.37 -5.56 16.98
C ASP A 241 -12.26 -4.72 18.28
N GLY A 242 -11.04 -4.50 18.77
CA GLY A 242 -10.76 -3.62 19.91
C GLY A 242 -11.26 -2.19 19.68
N GLU A 243 -11.56 -1.47 20.77
CA GLU A 243 -12.01 -0.08 20.67
C GLU A 243 -10.93 0.81 20.04
N TRP A 244 -11.32 1.59 19.02
CA TRP A 244 -10.46 2.52 18.30
C TRP A 244 -10.91 3.96 18.49
N ASN A 245 -10.24 4.67 19.40
CA ASN A 245 -10.48 6.05 19.79
C ASN A 245 -9.15 6.78 20.09
N PRO A 246 -8.38 7.13 19.04
CA PRO A 246 -7.10 7.82 19.20
C PRO A 246 -7.27 9.22 19.82
N PRO A 247 -6.29 9.70 20.60
CA PRO A 247 -5.04 9.02 20.97
C PRO A 247 -5.17 8.14 22.23
N LYS A 248 -6.36 8.04 22.82
CA LYS A 248 -6.56 7.50 24.18
C LYS A 248 -6.62 5.97 24.23
N LYS A 249 -7.29 5.33 23.27
CA LYS A 249 -7.51 3.88 23.25
C LYS A 249 -7.45 3.35 21.82
N CYS A 250 -6.55 2.41 21.55
CA CYS A 250 -6.27 1.91 20.20
C CYS A 250 -5.88 0.44 20.28
N GLN A 251 -6.87 -0.43 20.49
CA GLN A 251 -6.65 -1.85 20.72
C GLN A 251 -6.71 -2.64 19.42
N GLY A 252 -5.90 -3.71 19.33
CA GLY A 252 -5.88 -4.62 18.19
C GLY A 252 -4.88 -4.26 17.10
N PHE A 253 -4.84 -5.13 16.08
CA PHE A 253 -4.08 -4.97 14.85
C PHE A 253 -5.02 -5.27 13.68
N THR A 254 -5.54 -4.24 13.02
CA THR A 254 -6.65 -4.39 12.07
C THR A 254 -6.28 -3.83 10.70
N LEU A 255 -6.70 -4.52 9.64
CA LEU A 255 -6.67 -4.03 8.27
C LEU A 255 -8.11 -3.98 7.77
N ASP A 256 -8.56 -2.79 7.42
CA ASP A 256 -9.91 -2.60 6.89
C ASP A 256 -9.99 -3.06 5.44
N VAL A 257 -10.91 -4.01 5.18
CA VAL A 257 -11.02 -4.73 3.89
C VAL A 257 -11.43 -3.83 2.73
N GLU A 258 -12.08 -2.69 2.98
CA GLU A 258 -12.55 -1.80 1.91
C GLU A 258 -11.60 -0.62 1.69
N THR A 259 -10.98 -0.13 2.77
CA THR A 259 -10.15 1.08 2.75
C THR A 259 -8.65 0.81 2.65
N GLY A 260 -8.20 -0.37 3.07
CA GLY A 260 -6.77 -0.67 3.22
C GLY A 260 -6.11 0.08 4.38
N GLU A 261 -6.90 0.65 5.30
CA GLU A 261 -6.40 1.32 6.50
C GLU A 261 -5.97 0.29 7.54
N LEU A 262 -4.65 0.24 7.78
CA LEU A 262 -4.00 -0.53 8.82
C LEU A 262 -3.98 0.28 10.12
N ARG A 263 -4.46 -0.32 11.21
CA ARG A 263 -4.58 0.29 12.53
C ARG A 263 -3.99 -0.61 13.60
N PHE A 264 -3.05 -0.09 14.38
CA PHE A 264 -2.47 -0.80 15.52
C PHE A 264 -1.85 0.17 16.53
N LYS A 265 -1.53 -0.33 17.73
CA LYS A 265 -0.69 0.38 18.70
C LYS A 265 0.39 -0.57 19.20
N ALA A 266 1.60 -0.42 18.68
CA ALA A 266 2.73 -1.25 19.10
C ALA A 266 3.11 -0.92 20.55
N MET A 267 3.46 -1.93 21.34
CA MET A 267 3.74 -1.78 22.78
C MET A 267 5.20 -2.07 23.14
N SER A 268 5.99 -2.60 22.20
CA SER A 268 7.38 -2.99 22.41
C SER A 268 8.31 -2.17 21.51
N GLY A 269 9.09 -1.26 22.12
CA GLY A 269 10.17 -0.55 21.44
C GLY A 269 11.31 -1.49 21.06
N GLY A 270 11.89 -1.29 19.87
CA GLY A 270 12.97 -2.11 19.32
C GLY A 270 12.51 -3.35 18.54
N GLU A 271 11.22 -3.61 18.46
CA GLU A 271 10.68 -4.75 17.71
C GLU A 271 10.73 -4.50 16.20
N VAL A 272 11.22 -5.49 15.45
CA VAL A 272 11.30 -5.45 13.99
C VAL A 272 10.53 -6.63 13.44
N THR A 273 9.54 -6.35 12.61
CA THR A 273 8.66 -7.37 12.03
C THR A 273 8.46 -7.21 10.54
N VAL A 274 7.79 -8.17 9.92
CA VAL A 274 7.38 -8.14 8.53
C VAL A 274 5.86 -8.19 8.43
N LEU A 275 5.32 -7.55 7.42
CA LEU A 275 3.90 -7.50 7.11
C LEU A 275 3.73 -7.72 5.62
N ALA A 276 2.73 -8.51 5.24
CA ALA A 276 2.31 -8.55 3.85
C ALA A 276 0.82 -8.29 3.71
N ILE A 277 0.49 -7.45 2.74
CA ILE A 277 -0.87 -7.08 2.39
C ILE A 277 -1.09 -7.50 0.95
N ARG A 278 -2.14 -8.29 0.77
CA ARG A 278 -2.69 -8.65 -0.52
C ARG A 278 -3.81 -7.67 -0.88
N VAL A 279 -3.79 -7.19 -2.12
CA VAL A 279 -4.88 -6.39 -2.70
C VAL A 279 -5.47 -7.21 -3.85
N GLU A 280 -6.73 -7.54 -3.72
CA GLU A 280 -7.50 -8.20 -4.78
C GLU A 280 -8.26 -7.14 -5.57
N GLU A 281 -8.20 -7.25 -6.89
CA GLU A 281 -8.86 -6.38 -7.84
C GLU A 281 -10.09 -7.09 -8.42
N TRP A 282 -11.21 -6.39 -8.43
CA TRP A 282 -12.52 -6.92 -8.78
C TRP A 282 -13.22 -6.07 -9.82
N ARG A 283 -13.59 -6.71 -10.95
CA ARG A 283 -14.37 -6.11 -12.04
C ARG A 283 -15.74 -6.74 -12.13
N LYS A 284 -16.77 -5.95 -12.42
CA LYS A 284 -18.10 -6.50 -12.76
C LYS A 284 -18.07 -7.12 -14.16
N ASP A 285 -18.65 -8.31 -14.31
CA ASP A 285 -18.92 -8.88 -15.63
C ASP A 285 -20.15 -8.22 -16.28
N ALA A 286 -20.51 -8.67 -17.49
CA ALA A 286 -21.64 -8.13 -18.25
C ALA A 286 -23.00 -8.27 -17.54
N ASP A 287 -23.12 -9.21 -16.59
CA ASP A 287 -24.32 -9.42 -15.78
C ASP A 287 -24.27 -8.63 -14.46
N GLY A 288 -23.22 -7.82 -14.26
CA GLY A 288 -23.02 -6.98 -13.07
C GLY A 288 -22.44 -7.73 -11.88
N LYS A 289 -21.98 -8.98 -12.05
CA LYS A 289 -21.43 -9.80 -10.95
C LYS A 289 -19.93 -9.54 -10.80
N PRO A 290 -19.41 -9.30 -9.58
CA PRO A 290 -17.99 -9.08 -9.36
C PRO A 290 -17.18 -10.35 -9.61
N GLN A 291 -16.09 -10.21 -10.35
CA GLN A 291 -15.10 -11.23 -10.66
C GLN A 291 -13.72 -10.73 -10.26
N LYS A 292 -12.95 -11.56 -9.56
CA LYS A 292 -11.55 -11.25 -9.27
C LYS A 292 -10.75 -11.35 -10.56
N ILE A 293 -10.13 -10.24 -10.95
CA ILE A 293 -9.37 -10.10 -12.20
C ILE A 293 -7.87 -10.03 -11.96
N GLY A 294 -7.45 -9.53 -10.80
CA GLY A 294 -6.04 -9.36 -10.46
C GLY A 294 -5.76 -9.53 -8.97
N GLU A 295 -4.49 -9.73 -8.65
CA GLU A 295 -3.98 -9.67 -7.29
C GLU A 295 -2.57 -9.10 -7.28
N ILE A 296 -2.36 -8.03 -6.50
CA ILE A 296 -1.02 -7.58 -6.14
C ILE A 296 -0.74 -7.84 -4.68
N ARG A 297 0.55 -7.80 -4.36
CA ARG A 297 1.03 -7.95 -3.00
C ARG A 297 2.07 -6.89 -2.70
N ARG A 298 2.01 -6.38 -1.47
CA ARG A 298 3.05 -5.59 -0.85
C ARG A 298 3.55 -6.35 0.37
N ASP A 299 4.85 -6.57 0.44
CA ASP A 299 5.53 -7.15 1.60
C ASP A 299 6.54 -6.12 2.10
N LEU A 300 6.49 -5.80 3.39
CA LEU A 300 7.22 -4.69 4.00
C LEU A 300 7.72 -5.07 5.39
N GLN A 301 8.83 -4.47 5.80
CA GLN A 301 9.38 -4.56 7.15
C GLN A 301 8.95 -3.33 7.96
N ILE A 302 8.53 -3.56 9.20
CA ILE A 302 8.17 -2.52 10.14
C ILE A 302 9.18 -2.52 11.29
N LEU A 303 9.69 -1.36 11.63
CA LEU A 303 10.56 -1.10 12.77
C LEU A 303 9.79 -0.28 13.82
N ILE A 304 9.70 -0.79 15.04
CA ILE A 304 9.12 -0.09 16.18
C ILE A 304 10.24 0.53 17.00
N VAL A 305 10.19 1.84 17.25
CA VAL A 305 11.19 2.56 18.04
C VAL A 305 10.54 3.31 19.19
N ASP A 306 11.32 3.66 20.21
CA ASP A 306 10.83 4.51 21.29
C ASP A 306 10.88 5.98 20.89
N CYS A 307 9.72 6.65 20.94
CA CYS A 307 9.57 8.08 20.68
C CYS A 307 8.86 8.74 21.87
N PRO A 308 9.54 8.91 23.02
CA PRO A 308 8.89 9.43 24.24
C PRO A 308 8.44 10.88 24.10
N ASP A 309 9.10 11.66 23.24
CA ASP A 309 8.93 13.12 23.16
C ASP A 309 8.14 13.58 21.92
N ASN A 310 7.73 12.66 21.03
CA ASN A 310 7.01 13.01 19.81
C ASN A 310 5.87 12.01 19.57
N ARG A 311 4.64 12.49 19.38
CA ARG A 311 3.47 11.68 19.04
C ARG A 311 3.00 11.98 17.63
N SER A 312 2.55 10.94 16.94
CA SER A 312 2.02 11.13 15.57
C SER A 312 0.78 12.03 15.55
N PRO A 313 0.63 12.86 14.50
CA PRO A 313 -0.51 13.73 14.36
C PRO A 313 -1.80 12.93 14.17
N ILE A 314 -2.94 13.59 14.41
CA ILE A 314 -4.28 13.05 14.22
C ILE A 314 -4.93 13.76 13.04
N ILE A 315 -5.55 12.98 12.15
CA ILE A 315 -6.41 13.46 11.07
C ILE A 315 -7.87 13.17 11.44
N SER A 316 -8.70 14.22 11.48
CA SER A 316 -10.13 14.07 11.75
C SER A 316 -10.84 13.36 10.59
N GLY A 317 -12.07 12.90 10.82
CA GLY A 317 -12.99 12.65 9.72
C GLY A 317 -13.46 13.94 9.06
N ILE A 318 -14.40 13.79 8.14
CA ILE A 318 -15.00 14.87 7.36
C ILE A 318 -15.67 15.90 8.28
N ASN A 319 -15.38 17.18 8.03
CA ASN A 319 -15.83 18.34 8.79
C ASN A 319 -15.49 18.28 10.29
N GLY A 320 -14.38 17.62 10.64
CA GLY A 320 -13.97 17.44 12.04
C GLY A 320 -14.68 16.31 12.78
N GLY A 321 -15.58 15.58 12.11
CA GLY A 321 -16.28 14.43 12.68
C GLY A 321 -15.50 13.13 12.59
N ASN A 322 -16.21 12.00 12.61
CA ASN A 322 -15.61 10.65 12.48
C ASN A 322 -15.89 9.99 11.12
N GLN A 323 -16.80 10.55 10.33
CA GLN A 323 -17.17 10.02 9.02
C GLN A 323 -16.01 10.16 8.03
N VAL A 324 -15.76 9.12 7.24
CA VAL A 324 -14.72 9.13 6.18
C VAL A 324 -15.31 9.07 4.78
N THR A 325 -16.63 8.92 4.66
CA THR A 325 -17.33 8.87 3.37
C THR A 325 -18.37 9.98 3.28
N MET A 326 -18.53 10.58 2.10
CA MET A 326 -19.56 11.59 1.84
C MET A 326 -20.18 11.42 0.44
N ASP A 327 -21.50 11.63 0.37
CA ASP A 327 -22.24 11.66 -0.90
C ASP A 327 -22.11 13.01 -1.62
N PHE A 328 -21.88 12.93 -2.91
CA PHE A 328 -21.89 14.04 -3.87
C PHE A 328 -22.95 13.76 -4.95
N CYS A 329 -23.50 14.82 -5.53
CA CYS A 329 -24.37 14.71 -6.70
C CYS A 329 -23.60 15.20 -7.92
N ALA A 330 -23.73 14.49 -9.04
CA ALA A 330 -23.21 14.97 -10.32
C ALA A 330 -23.70 16.41 -10.61
N GLY A 331 -22.87 17.21 -11.27
CA GLY A 331 -23.12 18.61 -11.63
C GLY A 331 -23.11 19.61 -10.47
N GLN A 332 -22.91 19.17 -9.21
CA GLN A 332 -22.90 20.07 -8.05
C GLN A 332 -21.50 20.15 -7.43
N SER A 333 -20.97 21.36 -7.36
CA SER A 333 -19.75 21.63 -6.61
C SER A 333 -20.02 21.47 -5.12
N LYS A 334 -19.19 20.68 -4.45
CA LYS A 334 -19.26 20.48 -3.00
C LYS A 334 -17.85 20.41 -2.43
N CYS A 335 -17.72 20.93 -1.22
CA CYS A 335 -16.47 20.92 -0.47
C CYS A 335 -16.70 20.43 0.95
N PHE A 336 -15.67 19.89 1.57
CA PHE A 336 -15.63 19.59 3.00
C PHE A 336 -14.22 19.72 3.52
N THR A 337 -14.07 19.74 4.85
CA THR A 337 -12.78 19.95 5.48
C THR A 337 -12.29 18.73 6.22
N ILE A 338 -10.97 18.58 6.29
CA ILE A 338 -10.28 17.59 7.11
C ILE A 338 -9.31 18.36 8.00
N ASN A 339 -9.41 18.19 9.31
CA ASN A 339 -8.58 18.89 10.27
C ASN A 339 -7.37 18.01 10.65
N SER A 340 -6.23 18.67 10.91
CA SER A 340 -5.10 18.05 11.60
C SER A 340 -5.00 18.54 13.04
N PHE A 341 -4.35 17.76 13.90
CA PHE A 341 -4.01 18.14 15.26
C PHE A 341 -2.77 17.35 15.72
N ASP A 342 -1.89 18.00 16.47
CA ASP A 342 -0.84 17.32 17.21
C ASP A 342 -0.95 17.65 18.70
N VAL A 343 -0.71 16.65 19.53
CA VAL A 343 -0.79 16.75 20.98
C VAL A 343 0.52 17.25 21.59
N ASP A 344 1.62 17.26 20.83
CA ASP A 344 2.90 17.83 21.24
C ASP A 344 2.95 19.34 20.94
N ASP A 345 3.06 20.16 22.00
CA ASP A 345 2.93 21.62 21.97
C ASP A 345 4.01 22.36 21.17
N LYS A 346 5.05 21.67 20.73
CA LYS A 346 6.13 22.25 19.91
C LYS A 346 6.01 21.95 18.43
N ASP A 347 5.16 21.00 18.06
CA ASP A 347 5.16 20.47 16.71
C ASP A 347 4.14 21.17 15.82
N SER A 348 4.43 21.20 14.51
CA SER A 348 3.55 21.65 13.46
C SER A 348 3.26 20.52 12.48
N VAL A 349 2.06 20.51 11.89
CA VAL A 349 1.64 19.43 10.99
C VAL A 349 1.64 19.93 9.55
N THR A 350 2.24 19.14 8.66
CA THR A 350 2.09 19.26 7.21
C THR A 350 1.08 18.23 6.72
N MET A 351 0.10 18.66 5.93
CA MET A 351 -0.86 17.77 5.27
C MET A 351 -0.56 17.63 3.78
N THR A 352 -0.73 16.43 3.24
CA THR A 352 -0.65 16.14 1.80
C THR A 352 -1.77 15.18 1.40
N SER A 353 -2.09 15.12 0.12
CA SER A 353 -3.11 14.22 -0.42
C SER A 353 -2.71 13.69 -1.78
N ASN A 354 -3.13 12.47 -2.11
CA ASN A 354 -2.96 11.88 -3.44
C ASN A 354 -4.16 12.15 -4.38
N VAL A 355 -5.11 12.99 -3.97
CA VAL A 355 -6.37 13.25 -4.71
C VAL A 355 -6.15 13.62 -6.19
N ASN A 356 -5.08 14.35 -6.49
CA ASN A 356 -4.76 14.78 -7.85
C ASN A 356 -4.41 13.61 -8.79
N ARG A 357 -4.08 12.44 -8.22
CA ARG A 357 -3.80 11.20 -8.94
C ARG A 357 -4.97 10.24 -8.94
N THR A 358 -5.89 10.33 -7.97
CA THR A 358 -6.94 9.33 -7.78
C THR A 358 -8.35 9.83 -8.12
N ILE A 359 -8.57 11.14 -8.15
CA ILE A 359 -9.86 11.76 -8.49
C ILE A 359 -9.61 12.95 -9.43
N PRO A 360 -9.62 12.71 -10.75
CA PRO A 360 -9.44 13.76 -11.74
C PRO A 360 -10.40 14.95 -11.53
N GLY A 361 -9.86 16.17 -11.50
CA GLY A 361 -10.62 17.41 -11.31
C GLY A 361 -10.99 17.76 -9.87
N ALA A 362 -10.71 16.91 -8.89
CA ALA A 362 -10.83 17.26 -7.47
C ALA A 362 -9.58 17.99 -6.95
N THR A 363 -9.75 18.85 -5.96
CA THR A 363 -8.64 19.55 -5.28
C THR A 363 -8.59 19.22 -3.79
N PHE A 364 -7.40 19.37 -3.21
CA PHE A 364 -7.19 19.34 -1.77
C PHE A 364 -6.22 20.45 -1.38
N ASP A 365 -6.78 21.57 -0.94
CA ASP A 365 -6.03 22.77 -0.60
C ASP A 365 -5.77 22.84 0.90
N VAL A 366 -4.50 22.97 1.29
CA VAL A 366 -4.09 22.99 2.71
C VAL A 366 -3.88 24.42 3.18
N GLU A 367 -4.48 24.77 4.32
CA GLU A 367 -4.37 26.10 4.91
C GLU A 367 -2.91 26.46 5.22
N SER A 368 -2.45 27.61 4.71
CA SER A 368 -1.07 28.08 4.88
C SER A 368 -0.84 28.78 6.22
N GLY A 369 0.36 28.64 6.78
CA GLY A 369 0.80 29.43 7.95
C GLY A 369 0.10 29.07 9.25
N LYS A 370 -0.57 27.91 9.31
CA LYS A 370 -1.15 27.36 10.53
C LYS A 370 -0.27 26.27 11.08
N ARG A 371 -0.21 26.20 12.40
CA ARG A 371 0.47 25.13 13.14
C ARG A 371 -0.20 23.78 12.91
N PHE A 372 -1.52 23.76 12.99
CA PHE A 372 -2.35 22.60 12.64
C PHE A 372 -3.26 23.01 11.49
N PRO A 373 -2.84 22.82 10.23
CA PRO A 373 -3.60 23.27 9.09
C PRO A 373 -4.85 22.41 8.89
N LYS A 374 -5.81 23.01 8.20
CA LYS A 374 -6.99 22.33 7.67
C LYS A 374 -6.82 22.10 6.19
N GLY A 375 -7.13 20.90 5.73
CA GLY A 375 -7.27 20.60 4.31
C GLY A 375 -8.72 20.78 3.85
N VAL A 376 -8.91 21.38 2.69
CA VAL A 376 -10.22 21.58 2.06
C VAL A 376 -10.27 20.76 0.79
N PHE A 377 -11.09 19.72 0.79
CA PHE A 377 -11.41 18.97 -0.42
C PHE A 377 -12.54 19.69 -1.16
N CYS A 378 -12.42 19.85 -2.47
CA CYS A 378 -13.48 20.35 -3.34
C CYS A 378 -13.55 19.53 -4.63
N TRP A 379 -14.76 19.24 -5.10
CA TRP A 379 -14.98 18.59 -6.40
C TRP A 379 -16.34 18.92 -6.98
N THR A 380 -16.41 18.95 -8.30
CA THR A 380 -17.66 19.01 -9.08
C THR A 380 -17.70 17.78 -9.99
N PRO A 381 -18.23 16.64 -9.52
CA PRO A 381 -18.33 15.45 -10.34
C PRO A 381 -19.30 15.65 -11.51
N SER A 382 -19.10 14.93 -12.58
CA SER A 382 -20.00 14.82 -13.73
C SER A 382 -20.86 13.56 -13.65
N ASN A 383 -21.79 13.39 -14.58
CA ASN A 383 -22.55 12.14 -14.69
C ASN A 383 -21.68 10.94 -15.10
N ALA A 384 -20.52 11.16 -15.73
CA ALA A 384 -19.57 10.09 -16.03
C ALA A 384 -18.88 9.56 -14.77
N ASP A 385 -18.88 10.33 -13.69
CA ASP A 385 -18.27 9.93 -12.43
C ASP A 385 -19.23 9.12 -11.54
N VAL A 386 -20.50 8.94 -11.94
CA VAL A 386 -21.49 8.21 -11.14
C VAL A 386 -21.13 6.73 -11.06
N ARG A 387 -21.00 6.20 -9.84
CA ARG A 387 -20.70 4.77 -9.62
C ARG A 387 -21.16 4.27 -8.26
N SER A 388 -21.30 2.95 -8.10
CA SER A 388 -21.90 2.32 -6.91
C SER A 388 -20.99 2.35 -5.67
N TYR A 389 -19.68 2.48 -5.84
CA TYR A 389 -18.69 2.50 -4.75
C TYR A 389 -17.88 3.81 -4.73
N PRO A 390 -17.34 4.22 -3.57
CA PRO A 390 -16.72 5.55 -3.46
C PRO A 390 -15.43 5.70 -4.28
N TYR A 391 -15.17 6.91 -4.77
CA TYR A 391 -13.81 7.39 -5.10
C TYR A 391 -13.00 7.49 -3.83
N ARG A 392 -11.79 6.97 -3.84
CA ARG A 392 -10.91 6.98 -2.67
C ARG A 392 -9.71 7.90 -2.90
N PHE A 393 -9.36 8.63 -1.86
CA PHE A 393 -8.10 9.35 -1.78
C PHE A 393 -7.57 9.22 -0.36
N VAL A 394 -6.28 9.44 -0.19
CA VAL A 394 -5.57 9.35 1.08
C VAL A 394 -5.05 10.73 1.45
N VAL A 395 -5.32 11.13 2.68
CA VAL A 395 -4.69 12.32 3.29
C VAL A 395 -3.63 11.84 4.27
N THR A 396 -2.43 12.39 4.17
CA THR A 396 -1.30 12.12 5.05
C THR A 396 -0.95 13.37 5.84
N GLY A 397 -0.75 13.22 7.15
CA GLY A 397 -0.29 14.23 8.08
C GLY A 397 1.06 13.83 8.62
N VAL A 398 2.01 14.76 8.64
CA VAL A 398 3.38 14.56 9.11
C VAL A 398 3.75 15.72 10.02
N ASP A 399 4.21 15.45 11.24
CA ASP A 399 4.74 16.48 12.12
C ASP A 399 6.14 16.96 11.68
N ASP A 400 6.70 17.97 12.32
CA ASP A 400 8.06 18.47 12.08
C ASP A 400 9.09 17.99 13.12
N ALA A 401 8.73 17.01 13.94
CA ALA A 401 9.65 16.42 14.91
C ALA A 401 10.85 15.75 14.22
N CYS A 402 12.00 15.79 14.87
CA CYS A 402 13.23 15.18 14.38
C CYS A 402 13.88 14.37 15.50
N PRO A 403 14.53 13.23 15.19
CA PRO A 403 14.88 12.80 13.83
C PRO A 403 13.79 11.91 13.17
N VAL A 404 12.83 11.40 13.94
CA VAL A 404 11.68 10.64 13.45
C VAL A 404 10.45 11.53 13.43
N ASN A 405 9.91 11.77 12.24
CA ASN A 405 8.61 12.43 12.11
C ASN A 405 7.50 11.44 12.47
N GLY A 406 6.55 11.88 13.27
CA GLY A 406 5.28 11.20 13.45
C GLY A 406 4.44 11.38 12.19
N ARG A 407 3.70 10.32 11.85
CA ARG A 407 2.95 10.24 10.59
C ARG A 407 1.65 9.50 10.79
N THR A 408 0.60 10.04 10.19
CA THR A 408 -0.69 9.38 10.09
C THR A 408 -1.22 9.50 8.66
N SER A 409 -1.99 8.52 8.21
CA SER A 409 -2.65 8.58 6.91
C SER A 409 -3.99 7.89 6.95
N ARG A 410 -5.00 8.51 6.34
CA ARG A 410 -6.40 8.04 6.36
C ARG A 410 -6.99 8.07 4.96
N SER A 411 -7.83 7.09 4.65
CA SER A 411 -8.59 7.03 3.39
C SER A 411 -9.94 7.73 3.55
N PHE A 412 -10.32 8.51 2.55
CA PHE A 412 -11.61 9.19 2.44
C PHE A 412 -12.33 8.76 1.17
N GLY A 413 -13.65 8.59 1.25
CA GLY A 413 -14.51 8.09 0.19
C GLY A 413 -15.51 9.14 -0.30
N ILE A 414 -15.65 9.31 -1.62
CA ILE A 414 -16.70 10.13 -2.24
C ILE A 414 -17.61 9.24 -3.06
N LYS A 415 -18.88 9.09 -2.64
CA LYS A 415 -19.88 8.38 -3.44
C LYS A 415 -20.60 9.40 -4.33
N VAL A 416 -20.50 9.22 -5.64
CA VAL A 416 -21.16 10.10 -6.62
C VAL A 416 -22.49 9.50 -7.03
N ASN A 417 -23.55 10.23 -6.74
CA ASN A 417 -24.91 9.90 -7.14
C ASN A 417 -25.31 10.75 -8.35
N PRO A 418 -26.19 10.24 -9.23
CA PRO A 418 -26.66 10.98 -10.39
C PRO A 418 -27.42 12.22 -9.95
N SER A 419 -27.35 13.30 -10.74
CA SER A 419 -28.21 14.45 -10.51
C SER A 419 -29.67 14.01 -10.64
N PRO A 420 -30.59 14.48 -9.77
CA PRO A 420 -32.00 14.25 -9.98
C PRO A 420 -32.42 14.96 -11.27
N GLU A 421 -32.76 14.19 -12.29
CA GLU A 421 -33.33 14.70 -13.53
C GLU A 421 -34.86 14.62 -13.48
N ALA A 422 -35.53 15.55 -14.15
CA ALA A 422 -36.96 15.50 -14.40
C ALA A 422 -37.24 15.96 -15.83
N SER A 423 -38.11 15.24 -16.54
CA SER A 423 -38.66 15.70 -17.80
C SER A 423 -40.03 16.32 -17.55
N TYR A 424 -40.36 17.39 -18.26
CA TYR A 424 -41.67 18.00 -18.17
C TYR A 424 -42.31 18.12 -19.55
N SER A 425 -43.63 17.97 -19.59
CA SER A 425 -44.44 18.26 -20.76
C SER A 425 -45.46 19.32 -20.41
N ALA A 426 -45.61 20.33 -21.28
CA ALA A 426 -46.68 21.32 -21.20
C ALA A 426 -47.67 21.09 -22.34
N THR A 427 -48.97 21.05 -22.03
CA THR A 427 -50.03 21.00 -23.02
C THR A 427 -50.88 22.26 -22.90
N ILE A 428 -50.95 23.03 -23.98
CA ILE A 428 -51.76 24.25 -24.06
C ILE A 428 -53.20 23.85 -24.40
N GLY A 429 -54.14 24.22 -23.53
CA GLY A 429 -55.58 24.07 -23.73
C GLY A 429 -56.25 25.37 -24.17
N ASN A 430 -57.58 25.37 -24.23
CA ASN A 430 -58.37 26.55 -24.59
C ASN A 430 -58.35 27.62 -23.49
N CYS A 431 -58.58 28.87 -23.89
CA CYS A 431 -58.71 30.03 -22.99
C CYS A 431 -57.49 30.27 -22.06
N GLY A 432 -56.28 29.97 -22.53
CA GLY A 432 -55.04 30.24 -21.77
C GLY A 432 -54.71 29.23 -20.67
N LEU A 433 -55.44 28.11 -20.59
CA LEU A 433 -55.13 27.01 -19.67
C LEU A 433 -53.88 26.24 -20.15
N VAL A 434 -52.94 26.00 -19.25
CA VAL A 434 -51.74 25.18 -19.52
C VAL A 434 -51.66 24.05 -18.50
N THR A 435 -51.55 22.82 -18.97
CA THR A 435 -51.33 21.64 -18.11
C THR A 435 -49.86 21.26 -18.11
N PHE A 436 -49.25 21.19 -16.94
CA PHE A 436 -47.90 20.68 -16.76
C PHE A 436 -47.93 19.25 -16.20
N LYS A 437 -47.13 18.36 -16.78
CA LYS A 437 -46.82 17.04 -16.20
C LYS A 437 -45.32 16.94 -16.04
N ALA A 438 -44.86 16.58 -14.84
CA ALA A 438 -43.47 16.26 -14.56
C ALA A 438 -43.33 14.75 -14.41
N PHE A 439 -42.29 14.20 -15.02
CA PHE A 439 -41.91 12.80 -14.89
C PHE A 439 -40.50 12.77 -14.30
N PRO A 440 -40.20 11.87 -13.34
CA PRO A 440 -38.82 11.64 -12.97
C PRO A 440 -38.01 11.30 -14.22
N GLY A 441 -36.80 11.84 -14.33
CA GLY A 441 -35.86 11.49 -15.37
C GLY A 441 -35.59 9.98 -15.34
N LYS A 442 -35.05 9.42 -16.42
CA LYS A 442 -34.68 8.00 -16.42
C LYS A 442 -33.67 7.79 -15.29
N ILE A 443 -34.12 7.22 -14.19
CA ILE A 443 -33.23 6.69 -13.15
C ILE A 443 -32.60 5.47 -13.83
N THR A 444 -31.42 5.65 -14.40
CA THR A 444 -30.56 4.52 -14.71
C THR A 444 -30.26 3.89 -13.37
N ALA A 445 -31.01 2.84 -13.02
CA ALA A 445 -30.84 2.16 -11.76
C ALA A 445 -29.38 1.71 -11.67
N ILE A 446 -28.66 2.23 -10.68
CA ILE A 446 -27.33 1.75 -10.36
C ILE A 446 -27.55 0.40 -9.67
N SER A 447 -27.58 -0.68 -10.45
CA SER A 447 -27.51 -2.06 -9.94
C SER A 447 -26.06 -2.47 -9.69
#